data_AF-A0A6I3IVG9-F1
#
_entry.id   AF-A0A6I3IVG9-F1
#
_cell.length_a   1.000
_cell.length_b   1.000
_cell.length_c   1.000
_cell.angle_alpha   90.00
_cell.angle_beta   90.00
_cell.angle_gamma   90.00
#
_symmetry.space_group_name_H-M   'P 1'
#
loop_
_entity.id
_entity.type
_entity.pdbx_description
1 polymer ?
#
loop_
_entity_poly.entity_id
_entity_poly.type
_entity_poly.pdbx_seq_one_letter_code
_entity_poly.pdbx_strand_id
1 'polypeptide(L)'
;MSEQEFQAVAWAPHADYAGVDSGEADREAEIDWLRRRDQLAVAWVLHRAKADNTTLVLRVPSHAHHYKEGQGAIAQFARSAQIVTNRGGGARGATLVPNGYAKEVAGGMDCADGSSIAVTEHPAFPLKGWAMALGALDLRTKRPTPDERTPQQLEIFQSMVDQLYGGWSHPSGKSAAKYYLPQLADAGMSHAIFSGALLAVAPERCDREMIKKNSPPKWIAELRSRTMRNTRTL
;
A
#
# COMPACT_ATOMS: atom_id res chain seq x y z
N MET A 1 -3.85 -12.05 -17.54
CA MET A 1 -2.68 -11.89 -16.66
C MET A 1 -2.43 -13.22 -16.01
N SER A 2 -1.26 -13.80 -16.25
CA SER A 2 -0.83 -15.06 -15.61
C SER A 2 -0.81 -14.90 -14.09
N GLU A 3 -1.20 -15.95 -13.37
CA GLU A 3 -0.94 -16.14 -11.94
C GLU A 3 0.56 -15.96 -11.66
N GLN A 4 1.00 -14.73 -11.41
CA GLN A 4 2.21 -14.53 -10.65
C GLN A 4 1.84 -14.86 -9.20
N GLU A 5 2.10 -16.12 -8.83
CA GLU A 5 2.09 -16.60 -7.47
C GLU A 5 3.07 -15.76 -6.65
N PHE A 6 2.61 -14.66 -6.07
CA PHE A 6 3.33 -14.01 -4.98
C PHE A 6 3.36 -15.01 -3.81
N GLN A 7 4.52 -15.59 -3.56
CA GLN A 7 4.67 -16.70 -2.60
C GLN A 7 4.25 -16.33 -1.17
N ALA A 8 4.29 -15.04 -0.80
CA ALA A 8 3.62 -14.50 0.39
C ALA A 8 3.58 -12.96 0.36
N VAL A 9 2.43 -12.38 0.72
CA VAL A 9 2.23 -10.93 0.84
C VAL A 9 1.82 -10.62 2.28
N ALA A 10 2.46 -9.63 2.90
CA ALA A 10 2.13 -9.19 4.25
C ALA A 10 2.02 -7.67 4.34
N TRP A 11 1.14 -7.21 5.24
CA TRP A 11 0.93 -5.80 5.49
C TRP A 11 0.75 -5.53 6.98
N ALA A 12 1.27 -4.38 7.43
CA ALA A 12 1.09 -3.89 8.78
C ALA A 12 0.28 -2.57 8.74
N PRO A 13 -0.98 -2.56 9.22
CA PRO A 13 -1.84 -1.38 9.20
C PRO A 13 -1.27 -0.20 9.97
N HIS A 14 -1.64 1.01 9.58
CA HIS A 14 -1.61 2.14 10.50
C HIS A 14 -2.71 1.96 11.54
N ALA A 15 -2.52 2.48 12.76
CA ALA A 15 -3.60 2.45 13.75
C ALA A 15 -4.78 3.31 13.26
N ASP A 16 -6.01 2.80 13.41
CA ASP A 16 -7.24 3.58 13.24
C ASP A 16 -7.37 4.56 14.40
N TYR A 17 -6.69 5.71 14.32
CA TYR A 17 -6.79 6.74 15.35
C TYR A 17 -8.08 7.55 15.16
N ALA A 18 -8.99 7.46 16.12
CA ALA A 18 -10.14 8.36 16.23
C ALA A 18 -9.61 9.70 16.76
N GLY A 19 -9.49 10.70 15.88
CA GLY A 19 -8.91 12.01 16.18
C GLY A 19 -9.73 12.84 17.17
N VAL A 20 -9.70 12.46 18.44
CA VAL A 20 -10.07 13.29 19.59
C VAL A 20 -8.80 13.99 20.06
N ASP A 21 -8.92 15.24 20.48
CA ASP A 21 -7.85 16.14 20.94
C ASP A 21 -6.83 15.40 21.85
N SER A 22 -5.71 14.99 21.25
CA SER A 22 -4.90 13.90 21.79
C SER A 22 -3.66 14.46 22.47
N GLY A 23 -3.60 14.33 23.80
CA GLY A 23 -2.48 14.81 24.61
C GLY A 23 -1.16 14.09 24.33
N GLU A 24 -0.11 14.44 25.07
CA GLU A 24 1.24 13.88 24.93
C GLU A 24 1.29 12.33 24.99
N ALA A 25 0.44 11.72 25.83
CA ALA A 25 0.32 10.27 25.99
C ALA A 25 -0.15 9.55 24.71
N ASP A 26 -1.00 10.20 23.92
CA ASP A 26 -1.55 9.63 22.70
C ASP A 26 -0.51 9.62 21.56
N ARG A 27 0.32 10.66 21.51
CA ARG A 27 1.46 10.74 20.59
C ARG A 27 2.52 9.69 20.92
N GLU A 28 2.79 9.46 22.20
CA GLU A 28 3.74 8.42 22.62
C GLU A 28 3.24 7.02 22.25
N ALA A 29 1.95 6.73 22.46
CA ALA A 29 1.34 5.48 22.05
C ALA A 29 1.37 5.27 20.53
N GLU A 30 1.16 6.32 19.73
CA GLU A 30 1.29 6.26 18.28
C GLU A 30 2.72 5.97 17.84
N ILE A 31 3.71 6.64 18.44
CA ILE A 31 5.13 6.41 18.16
C ILE A 31 5.52 4.97 18.51
N ASP A 32 5.07 4.46 19.65
CA ASP A 32 5.33 3.06 20.04
C ASP A 32 4.71 2.07 19.05
N TRP A 33 3.46 2.33 18.63
CA TRP A 33 2.80 1.53 17.60
C TRP A 33 3.60 1.51 16.30
N LEU A 34 4.04 2.66 15.80
CA LEU A 34 4.81 2.76 14.56
C LEU A 34 6.13 1.96 14.64
N ARG A 35 6.82 2.03 15.78
CA ARG A 35 8.04 1.23 16.03
C ARG A 35 7.74 -0.27 16.02
N ARG A 36 6.68 -0.70 16.70
CA ARG A 36 6.27 -2.12 16.76
C ARG A 36 5.83 -2.65 15.40
N ARG A 37 5.08 -1.85 14.64
CA ARG A 37 4.67 -2.14 13.26
C ARG A 37 5.87 -2.41 12.37
N ASP A 38 6.89 -1.55 12.43
CA ASP A 38 8.11 -1.70 11.64
C ASP A 38 8.92 -2.94 12.07
N GLN A 39 8.99 -3.24 13.37
CA GLN A 39 9.62 -4.46 13.88
C GLN A 39 8.92 -5.73 13.36
N LEU A 40 7.58 -5.76 13.34
CA LEU A 40 6.82 -6.90 12.83
C LEU A 40 7.10 -7.13 11.34
N ALA A 41 7.11 -6.07 10.54
CA ALA A 41 7.39 -6.18 9.11
C ALA A 41 8.81 -6.65 8.81
N VAL A 42 9.81 -6.10 9.52
CA VAL A 42 11.21 -6.52 9.40
C VAL A 42 11.38 -7.98 9.82
N ALA A 43 10.83 -8.38 10.97
CA ALA A 43 10.94 -9.75 11.44
C ALA A 43 10.32 -10.76 10.46
N TRP A 44 9.15 -10.42 9.91
CA TRP A 44 8.48 -11.27 8.93
C TRP A 44 9.29 -11.41 7.65
N VAL A 45 9.80 -10.30 7.09
CA VAL A 45 10.54 -10.35 5.82
C VAL A 45 11.89 -11.07 5.98
N LEU A 46 12.58 -10.91 7.12
CA LEU A 46 13.81 -11.65 7.44
C LEU A 46 13.55 -13.15 7.53
N HIS A 47 12.45 -13.54 8.17
CA HIS A 47 12.05 -14.94 8.27
C HIS A 47 11.77 -15.53 6.88
N ARG A 48 11.01 -14.83 6.04
CA ARG A 48 10.73 -15.26 4.65
C ARG A 48 11.99 -15.33 3.80
N ALA A 49 12.86 -14.32 3.86
CA ALA A 49 14.12 -14.31 3.13
C ALA A 49 14.99 -15.53 3.45
N LYS A 50 15.07 -15.89 4.74
CA LYS A 50 15.80 -17.08 5.19
C LYS A 50 15.14 -18.38 4.72
N ALA A 51 13.82 -18.48 4.82
CA ALA A 51 13.07 -19.67 4.41
C ALA A 51 13.16 -19.90 2.89
N ASP A 52 13.06 -18.82 2.12
CA ASP A 52 13.02 -18.85 0.65
C ASP A 52 14.44 -18.76 0.04
N ASN A 53 15.49 -18.60 0.87
CA ASN A 53 16.88 -18.37 0.46
C ASN A 53 17.04 -17.22 -0.55
N THR A 54 16.40 -16.08 -0.28
CA THR A 54 16.40 -14.90 -1.15
C THR A 54 17.20 -13.75 -0.55
N THR A 55 17.64 -12.82 -1.41
CA THR A 55 18.31 -11.60 -0.95
C THR A 55 17.31 -10.65 -0.27
N LEU A 56 17.81 -9.82 0.64
CA LEU A 56 17.02 -8.79 1.30
C LEU A 56 17.01 -7.53 0.45
N VAL A 57 15.81 -7.01 0.17
CA VAL A 57 15.61 -5.77 -0.57
C VAL A 57 14.83 -4.77 0.28
N LEU A 58 15.31 -3.54 0.34
CA LEU A 58 14.62 -2.40 0.96
C LEU A 58 14.20 -1.42 -0.14
N ARG A 59 12.90 -1.27 -0.37
CA ARG A 59 12.36 -0.32 -1.35
C ARG A 59 11.94 0.99 -0.68
N VAL A 60 12.54 2.09 -1.11
CA VAL A 60 12.31 3.42 -0.51
C VAL A 60 12.13 4.50 -1.58
N PRO A 61 11.52 5.65 -1.27
CA PRO A 61 11.32 6.71 -2.26
C PRO A 61 12.64 7.28 -2.79
N SER A 62 13.59 7.60 -1.90
CA SER A 62 14.85 8.30 -2.20
C SER A 62 15.83 8.21 -1.02
N HIS A 63 16.98 8.90 -1.13
CA HIS A 63 17.96 9.06 -0.04
C HIS A 63 18.37 7.77 0.68
N ALA A 64 18.82 6.76 -0.08
CA ALA A 64 19.16 5.44 0.45
C ALA A 64 20.13 5.46 1.66
N HIS A 65 21.05 6.44 1.73
CA HIS A 65 22.01 6.55 2.83
C HIS A 65 21.36 6.88 4.17
N HIS A 66 20.32 7.74 4.21
CA HIS A 66 19.61 8.09 5.43
C HIS A 66 18.99 6.85 6.12
N TYR A 67 18.56 5.85 5.33
CA TYR A 67 18.01 4.63 5.88
C TYR A 67 19.06 3.79 6.62
N LYS A 68 20.35 3.87 6.26
CA LYS A 68 21.43 3.15 6.96
C LYS A 68 21.87 3.86 8.25
N GLU A 69 21.84 5.19 8.24
CA GLU A 69 22.27 6.07 9.33
C GLU A 69 21.22 6.20 10.44
N GLY A 70 19.96 5.89 10.14
CA GLY A 70 18.86 5.93 11.10
C GLY A 70 18.98 4.93 12.25
N GLN A 71 17.98 5.01 13.13
CA GLN A 71 17.80 4.10 14.26
C GLN A 71 16.59 3.17 14.05
N GLY A 72 16.49 2.11 14.86
CA GLY A 72 15.36 1.18 14.85
C GLY A 72 15.45 0.06 13.80
N ALA A 73 14.36 -0.68 13.65
CA ALA A 73 14.31 -1.93 12.89
C ALA A 73 14.56 -1.72 11.38
N ILE A 74 13.99 -0.66 10.79
CA ILE A 74 14.21 -0.34 9.38
C ILE A 74 15.68 -0.05 9.09
N ALA A 75 16.35 0.70 9.97
CA ALA A 75 17.76 1.02 9.76
C ALA A 75 18.68 -0.18 9.96
N GLN A 76 18.37 -1.06 10.92
CA GLN A 76 19.04 -2.35 11.05
C GLN A 76 18.88 -3.20 9.78
N PHE A 77 17.66 -3.29 9.25
CA PHE A 77 17.39 -3.98 7.99
C PHE A 77 18.14 -3.36 6.80
N ALA A 78 18.14 -2.03 6.69
CA ALA A 78 18.81 -1.28 5.61
C ALA A 78 20.32 -1.53 5.56
N ARG A 79 20.96 -1.83 6.70
CA ARG A 79 22.39 -2.15 6.76
C ARG A 79 22.73 -3.53 6.17
N SER A 80 21.78 -4.47 6.17
CA SER A 80 21.94 -5.81 5.60
C SER A 80 21.29 -6.00 4.22
N ALA A 81 20.42 -5.08 3.80
CA ALA A 81 19.65 -5.17 2.57
C ALA A 81 20.25 -4.38 1.41
N GLN A 82 19.93 -4.79 0.18
CA GLN A 82 20.09 -3.95 -1.00
C GLN A 82 19.00 -2.88 -1.01
N ILE A 83 19.38 -1.60 -1.04
CA ILE A 83 18.43 -0.49 -1.02
C ILE A 83 18.13 -0.04 -2.45
N VAL A 84 16.86 -0.08 -2.84
CA VAL A 84 16.39 0.36 -4.15
C VAL A 84 15.54 1.61 -4.00
N THR A 85 15.88 2.66 -4.75
CA THR A 85 15.12 3.92 -4.77
C THR A 85 14.22 4.01 -5.99
N ASN A 86 13.29 4.97 -6.03
CA ASN A 86 12.43 5.20 -7.22
C ASN A 86 13.19 5.47 -8.54
N ARG A 87 14.46 5.88 -8.48
CA ARG A 87 15.30 6.13 -9.65
C ARG A 87 16.22 4.95 -10.00
N GLY A 88 16.36 3.98 -9.09
CA GLY A 88 17.15 2.78 -9.29
C GLY A 88 16.26 1.57 -9.53
N GLY A 89 16.79 0.59 -10.25
CA GLY A 89 16.17 -0.72 -10.43
C GLY A 89 17.19 -1.84 -10.25
N GLY A 90 16.71 -3.08 -10.22
CA GLY A 90 17.56 -4.26 -10.47
C GLY A 90 17.79 -5.21 -9.30
N ALA A 91 17.46 -4.86 -8.05
CA ALA A 91 17.49 -5.84 -6.97
C ALA A 91 16.21 -6.67 -6.94
N ARG A 92 16.34 -7.98 -6.70
CA ARG A 92 15.22 -8.91 -6.57
C ARG A 92 15.36 -9.77 -5.32
N GLY A 93 14.28 -9.96 -4.59
CA GLY A 93 14.26 -10.81 -3.39
C GLY A 93 13.18 -10.42 -2.40
N ALA A 94 13.27 -10.97 -1.19
CA ALA A 94 12.36 -10.65 -0.10
C ALA A 94 12.39 -9.15 0.21
N THR A 95 11.28 -8.47 -0.06
CA THR A 95 11.23 -7.01 -0.16
C THR A 95 10.46 -6.39 0.99
N LEU A 96 11.06 -5.39 1.64
CA LEU A 96 10.41 -4.52 2.61
C LEU A 96 10.12 -3.15 1.98
N VAL A 97 8.89 -2.67 2.13
CA VAL A 97 8.45 -1.33 1.73
C VAL A 97 7.96 -0.59 2.99
N PRO A 98 8.82 0.19 3.69
CA PRO A 98 8.38 0.97 4.83
C PRO A 98 7.57 2.19 4.40
N ASN A 99 6.50 2.50 5.14
CA ASN A 99 5.59 3.62 4.86
C ASN A 99 5.17 3.65 3.38
N GLY A 100 4.72 2.49 2.89
CA GLY A 100 4.41 2.23 1.50
C GLY A 100 3.34 3.20 0.98
N TYR A 101 3.75 3.99 -0.01
CA TYR A 101 2.87 4.76 -0.87
C TYR A 101 2.74 4.06 -2.23
N ALA A 102 1.80 4.48 -3.07
CA ALA A 102 1.48 3.77 -4.33
C ALA A 102 2.71 3.40 -5.18
N LYS A 103 3.62 4.35 -5.41
CA LYS A 103 4.80 4.14 -6.25
C LYS A 103 5.83 3.21 -5.61
N GLU A 104 6.02 3.32 -4.31
CA GLU A 104 6.96 2.51 -3.53
C GLU A 104 6.47 1.08 -3.44
N VAL A 105 5.17 0.88 -3.25
CA VAL A 105 4.56 -0.46 -3.22
C VAL A 105 4.61 -1.10 -4.59
N ALA A 106 4.26 -0.39 -5.67
CA ALA A 106 4.37 -0.89 -7.03
C ALA A 106 5.81 -1.34 -7.35
N GLY A 107 6.80 -0.47 -7.12
CA GLY A 107 8.21 -0.84 -7.31
C GLY A 107 8.69 -1.92 -6.33
N GLY A 108 8.05 -2.07 -5.17
CA GLY A 108 8.30 -3.15 -4.23
C GLY A 108 7.79 -4.49 -4.73
N MET A 109 6.63 -4.51 -5.40
CA MET A 109 6.11 -5.70 -6.07
C MET A 109 7.07 -6.15 -7.19
N ASP A 110 7.61 -5.20 -7.97
CA ASP A 110 8.62 -5.49 -8.99
C ASP A 110 9.94 -6.02 -8.40
N CYS A 111 10.34 -5.55 -7.20
CA CYS A 111 11.52 -6.07 -6.51
C CYS A 111 11.26 -7.46 -5.91
N ALA A 112 10.02 -7.75 -5.52
CA ALA A 112 9.66 -9.06 -4.97
C ALA A 112 9.70 -10.13 -6.07
N ASP A 113 9.07 -9.89 -7.23
CA ASP A 113 9.06 -10.76 -8.43
C ASP A 113 9.23 -12.27 -8.13
N GLY A 114 8.19 -12.88 -7.56
CA GLY A 114 8.18 -14.28 -7.13
C GLY A 114 8.69 -14.55 -5.72
N SER A 115 9.24 -13.54 -5.04
CA SER A 115 9.64 -13.57 -3.62
C SER A 115 8.58 -12.91 -2.72
N SER A 116 8.80 -12.99 -1.41
CA SER A 116 7.91 -12.42 -0.40
C SER A 116 8.00 -10.89 -0.31
N ILE A 117 6.88 -10.21 -0.02
CA ILE A 117 6.84 -8.75 0.21
C ILE A 117 6.14 -8.39 1.52
N ALA A 118 6.72 -7.45 2.28
CA ALA A 118 6.12 -6.83 3.44
C ALA A 118 6.00 -5.32 3.25
N VAL A 119 4.83 -4.76 3.54
CA VAL A 119 4.55 -3.32 3.42
C VAL A 119 4.03 -2.77 4.75
N THR A 120 4.58 -1.66 5.23
CA THR A 120 3.97 -0.91 6.34
C THR A 120 3.17 0.26 5.80
N GLU A 121 1.95 0.46 6.30
CA GLU A 121 1.03 1.47 5.73
C GLU A 121 1.51 2.91 5.89
N HIS A 122 1.36 3.71 4.84
CA HIS A 122 1.47 5.17 4.96
C HIS A 122 0.11 5.78 5.37
N PRO A 123 0.04 6.70 6.37
CA PRO A 123 -1.23 7.29 6.83
C PRO A 123 -2.06 7.96 5.72
N ALA A 124 -1.37 8.54 4.73
CA ALA A 124 -2.00 9.21 3.59
C ALA A 124 -2.34 8.29 2.39
N PHE A 125 -2.04 6.99 2.47
CA PHE A 125 -2.40 6.02 1.42
C PHE A 125 -2.71 4.66 2.04
N PRO A 126 -3.97 4.44 2.43
CA PRO A 126 -4.35 3.18 3.03
C PRO A 126 -4.28 2.02 2.04
N LEU A 127 -3.74 0.91 2.51
CA LEU A 127 -3.45 -0.30 1.75
C LEU A 127 -4.48 -1.40 2.00
N LYS A 128 -5.55 -1.14 2.76
CA LYS A 128 -6.62 -2.13 2.98
C LYS A 128 -7.10 -2.76 1.66
N GLY A 129 -7.38 -1.96 0.63
CA GLY A 129 -7.80 -2.48 -0.69
C GLY A 129 -6.74 -3.35 -1.37
N TRP A 130 -5.47 -3.01 -1.21
CA TRP A 130 -4.34 -3.78 -1.74
C TRP A 130 -4.21 -5.11 -1.00
N ALA A 131 -4.31 -5.08 0.32
CA ALA A 131 -4.26 -6.26 1.18
C ALA A 131 -5.43 -7.22 0.90
N MET A 132 -6.65 -6.70 0.72
CA MET A 132 -7.82 -7.49 0.33
C MET A 132 -7.62 -8.17 -1.03
N ALA A 133 -7.16 -7.41 -2.03
CA ALA A 133 -7.00 -7.90 -3.39
C ALA A 133 -5.93 -9.00 -3.53
N LEU A 134 -4.88 -8.94 -2.70
CA LEU A 134 -3.81 -9.94 -2.69
C LEU A 134 -3.98 -11.03 -1.62
N GLY A 135 -5.03 -10.97 -0.80
CA GLY A 135 -5.17 -11.85 0.36
C GLY A 135 -4.01 -11.71 1.37
N ALA A 136 -3.44 -10.51 1.48
CA ALA A 136 -2.23 -10.27 2.28
C ALA A 136 -2.46 -10.59 3.76
N LEU A 137 -1.43 -11.16 4.40
CA LEU A 137 -1.39 -11.41 5.83
C LEU A 137 -1.32 -10.09 6.61
N ASP A 138 -2.32 -9.80 7.44
CA ASP A 138 -2.22 -8.72 8.43
C ASP A 138 -1.25 -9.17 9.53
N LEU A 139 -0.10 -8.50 9.64
CA LEU A 139 0.96 -8.83 10.58
C LEU A 139 0.57 -8.61 12.05
N ARG A 140 -0.42 -7.76 12.32
CA ARG A 140 -0.94 -7.53 13.68
C ARG A 140 -1.79 -8.71 14.13
N THR A 141 -2.70 -9.17 13.28
CA THR A 141 -3.67 -10.23 13.62
C THR A 141 -3.20 -11.62 13.24
N LYS A 142 -2.14 -11.71 12.40
CA LYS A 142 -1.61 -12.94 11.79
C LYS A 142 -2.66 -13.71 11.00
N ARG A 143 -3.61 -13.00 10.39
CA ARG A 143 -4.68 -13.59 9.57
C ARG A 143 -4.65 -12.98 8.16
N PRO A 144 -4.98 -13.77 7.11
CA PRO A 144 -5.21 -13.22 5.79
C PRO A 144 -6.30 -12.13 5.84
N THR A 145 -6.11 -11.07 5.06
CA THR A 145 -7.09 -9.99 4.95
C THR A 145 -8.27 -10.48 4.10
N PRO A 146 -9.49 -10.55 4.64
CA PRO A 146 -10.64 -11.01 3.87
C PRO A 146 -11.03 -9.99 2.80
N ASP A 147 -11.46 -10.47 1.64
CA ASP A 147 -12.05 -9.60 0.62
C ASP A 147 -13.51 -9.30 0.96
N GLU A 148 -13.74 -8.11 1.49
CA GLU A 148 -15.06 -7.56 1.83
C GLU A 148 -15.78 -6.95 0.61
N ARG A 149 -15.18 -6.95 -0.59
CA ARG A 149 -15.84 -6.41 -1.79
C ARG A 149 -16.96 -7.34 -2.24
N THR A 150 -18.09 -6.76 -2.61
CA THR A 150 -19.22 -7.54 -3.15
C THR A 150 -18.93 -8.01 -4.58
N PRO A 151 -19.59 -9.08 -5.07
CA PRO A 151 -19.44 -9.50 -6.47
C PRO A 151 -19.75 -8.38 -7.46
N GLN A 152 -20.78 -7.57 -7.18
CA GLN A 152 -21.13 -6.40 -7.99
C GLN A 152 -19.99 -5.36 -8.03
N GLN A 153 -19.38 -5.07 -6.89
CA GLN A 153 -18.25 -4.15 -6.81
C GLN A 153 -17.04 -4.66 -7.61
N LEU A 154 -16.76 -5.96 -7.56
CA LEU A 154 -15.68 -6.59 -8.31
C LEU A 154 -15.92 -6.51 -9.83
N GLU A 155 -17.14 -6.76 -10.29
CA GLU A 155 -17.52 -6.69 -11.70
C GLU A 155 -17.36 -5.26 -12.28
N ILE A 156 -17.88 -4.26 -11.55
CA ILE A 156 -17.76 -2.85 -11.93
C ILE A 156 -16.28 -2.43 -11.93
N PHE A 157 -15.52 -2.87 -10.92
CA PHE A 157 -14.09 -2.58 -10.81
C PHE A 157 -13.30 -3.17 -11.97
N GLN A 158 -13.51 -4.45 -12.31
CA GLN A 158 -12.82 -5.09 -13.42
C GLN A 158 -13.15 -4.40 -14.75
N SER A 159 -14.44 -4.10 -14.99
CA SER A 159 -14.88 -3.37 -16.18
C SER A 159 -14.18 -2.01 -16.33
N MET A 160 -13.96 -1.33 -15.20
CA MET A 160 -13.22 -0.07 -15.19
C MET A 160 -11.73 -0.27 -15.50
N VAL A 161 -11.08 -1.24 -14.87
CA VAL A 161 -9.66 -1.54 -15.07
C VAL A 161 -9.37 -1.85 -16.54
N ASP A 162 -10.23 -2.66 -17.18
CA ASP A 162 -10.09 -3.01 -18.60
C ASP A 162 -10.14 -1.76 -19.51
N GLN A 163 -10.99 -0.78 -19.18
CA GLN A 163 -11.10 0.47 -19.95
C GLN A 163 -9.99 1.50 -19.63
N LEU A 164 -9.26 1.31 -18.53
CA LEU A 164 -8.08 2.07 -18.17
C LEU A 164 -6.81 1.62 -18.90
N TYR A 165 -6.89 0.70 -19.86
CA TYR A 165 -5.75 0.28 -20.68
C TYR A 165 -5.01 1.46 -21.36
N GLY A 166 -5.73 2.48 -21.84
CA GLY A 166 -5.14 3.71 -22.39
C GLY A 166 -4.63 4.69 -21.32
N GLY A 167 -4.87 4.41 -20.05
CA GLY A 167 -4.60 5.30 -18.92
C GLY A 167 -5.67 6.38 -18.73
N TRP A 168 -5.56 7.11 -17.62
CA TRP A 168 -6.55 8.09 -17.19
C TRP A 168 -6.74 9.28 -18.14
N SER A 169 -5.71 9.63 -18.92
CA SER A 169 -5.75 10.77 -19.83
C SER A 169 -6.38 10.47 -21.18
N HIS A 170 -6.50 9.18 -21.53
CA HIS A 170 -7.10 8.72 -22.78
C HIS A 170 -8.63 8.88 -22.74
N PRO A 171 -9.32 9.13 -23.88
CA PRO A 171 -10.78 9.27 -23.91
C PRO A 171 -11.52 8.10 -23.25
N SER A 172 -11.07 6.85 -23.47
CA SER A 172 -11.65 5.68 -22.80
C SER A 172 -11.52 5.74 -21.28
N GLY A 173 -10.33 6.07 -20.76
CA GLY A 173 -10.10 6.18 -19.32
C GLY A 173 -10.87 7.30 -18.66
N LYS A 174 -11.03 8.45 -19.34
CA LYS A 174 -11.87 9.56 -18.87
C LYS A 174 -13.34 9.15 -18.78
N SER A 175 -13.86 8.49 -19.84
CA SER A 175 -15.24 8.01 -19.86
C SER A 175 -15.47 6.93 -18.81
N ALA A 176 -14.54 5.98 -18.67
CA ALA A 176 -14.59 4.94 -17.66
C ALA A 176 -14.61 5.53 -16.25
N ALA A 177 -13.72 6.49 -15.95
CA ALA A 177 -13.70 7.15 -14.65
C ALA A 177 -15.03 7.86 -14.35
N LYS A 178 -15.59 8.59 -15.31
CA LYS A 178 -16.89 9.28 -15.16
C LYS A 178 -18.05 8.30 -14.95
N TYR A 179 -18.00 7.13 -15.57
CA TYR A 179 -19.08 6.15 -15.53
C TYR A 179 -19.01 5.22 -14.32
N TYR A 180 -17.85 4.60 -14.06
CA TYR A 180 -17.70 3.53 -13.09
C TYR A 180 -17.39 4.02 -11.67
N LEU A 181 -16.63 5.11 -11.50
CA LEU A 181 -16.29 5.57 -10.15
C LEU A 181 -17.51 5.95 -9.30
N PRO A 182 -18.51 6.68 -9.84
CA PRO A 182 -19.75 6.93 -9.09
C PRO A 182 -20.48 5.63 -8.74
N GLN A 183 -20.56 4.66 -9.66
CA GLN A 183 -21.21 3.37 -9.40
C GLN A 183 -20.50 2.57 -8.30
N LEU A 184 -19.17 2.55 -8.29
CA LEU A 184 -18.40 1.93 -7.22
C LEU A 184 -18.69 2.60 -5.86
N ALA A 185 -18.71 3.93 -5.83
CA ALA A 185 -19.02 4.69 -4.62
C ALA A 185 -20.47 4.50 -4.15
N ASP A 186 -21.42 4.37 -5.07
CA ASP A 186 -22.83 4.12 -4.78
C ASP A 186 -23.07 2.69 -4.31
N ALA A 187 -22.32 1.73 -4.86
CA ALA A 187 -22.26 0.35 -4.35
C ALA A 187 -21.52 0.22 -3.00
N GLY A 188 -21.04 1.33 -2.42
CA GLY A 188 -20.43 1.35 -1.09
C GLY A 188 -18.92 1.07 -1.06
N MET A 189 -18.23 1.00 -2.20
CA MET A 189 -16.78 0.89 -2.22
C MET A 189 -16.15 2.21 -1.76
N SER A 190 -15.24 2.17 -0.79
CA SER A 190 -14.49 3.34 -0.34
C SER A 190 -13.34 3.70 -1.29
N HIS A 191 -12.86 4.93 -1.23
CA HIS A 191 -11.67 5.36 -1.97
C HIS A 191 -10.44 4.50 -1.62
N ALA A 192 -10.32 4.12 -0.34
CA ALA A 192 -9.22 3.28 0.15
C ALA A 192 -9.22 1.90 -0.52
N ILE A 193 -10.39 1.27 -0.57
CA ILE A 193 -10.56 -0.05 -1.17
C ILE A 193 -10.28 0.05 -2.67
N PHE A 194 -10.84 1.05 -3.36
CA PHE A 194 -10.60 1.26 -4.77
C PHE A 194 -9.12 1.47 -5.11
N SER A 195 -8.46 2.44 -4.45
CA SER A 195 -7.08 2.82 -4.79
C SER A 195 -6.09 1.69 -4.47
N GLY A 196 -6.29 1.00 -3.35
CA GLY A 196 -5.49 -0.16 -2.99
C GLY A 196 -5.72 -1.35 -3.92
N ALA A 197 -6.97 -1.63 -4.29
CA ALA A 197 -7.27 -2.69 -5.26
C ALA A 197 -6.66 -2.39 -6.63
N LEU A 198 -6.75 -1.13 -7.09
CA LEU A 198 -6.14 -0.71 -8.34
C LEU A 198 -4.61 -0.86 -8.31
N LEU A 199 -3.98 -0.51 -7.19
CA LEU A 199 -2.54 -0.73 -6.98
C LEU A 199 -2.16 -2.20 -7.06
N ALA A 200 -2.99 -3.11 -6.55
CA ALA A 200 -2.72 -4.55 -6.60
C ALA A 200 -2.81 -5.13 -8.01
N VAL A 201 -3.82 -4.72 -8.80
CA VAL A 201 -4.11 -5.36 -10.10
C VAL A 201 -3.49 -4.65 -11.30
N ALA A 202 -3.32 -3.32 -11.21
CA ALA A 202 -2.82 -2.48 -12.29
C ALA A 202 -1.98 -1.34 -11.69
N PRO A 203 -0.83 -1.65 -11.06
CA PRO A 203 0.00 -0.69 -10.34
C PRO A 203 0.42 0.51 -11.19
N GLU A 204 0.65 0.31 -12.50
CA GLU A 204 1.00 1.35 -13.46
C GLU A 204 -0.16 2.32 -13.74
N ARG A 205 -1.39 1.95 -13.37
CA ARG A 205 -2.58 2.79 -13.43
C ARG A 205 -2.93 3.44 -12.11
N CYS A 206 -2.21 3.15 -11.02
CA CYS A 206 -2.47 3.77 -9.72
C CYS A 206 -1.84 5.18 -9.64
N ASP A 207 -2.44 6.13 -10.35
CA ASP A 207 -2.06 7.55 -10.32
C ASP A 207 -2.95 8.32 -9.34
N ARG A 208 -2.38 8.72 -8.20
CA ARG A 208 -3.09 9.43 -7.14
C ARG A 208 -3.76 10.73 -7.62
N GLU A 209 -3.06 11.54 -8.41
CA GLU A 209 -3.60 12.84 -8.81
C GLU A 209 -4.76 12.65 -9.77
N MET A 210 -4.68 11.64 -10.65
CA MET A 210 -5.78 11.30 -11.54
C MET A 210 -6.96 10.67 -10.78
N ILE A 211 -6.71 9.77 -9.82
CA ILE A 211 -7.76 9.20 -8.97
C ILE A 211 -8.46 10.30 -8.19
N LYS A 212 -7.70 11.21 -7.55
CA LYS A 212 -8.24 12.34 -6.79
C LYS A 212 -9.05 13.27 -7.68
N LYS A 213 -8.55 13.61 -8.88
CA LYS A 213 -9.22 14.48 -9.84
C LYS A 213 -10.56 13.92 -10.32
N ASN A 214 -10.66 12.60 -10.48
CA ASN A 214 -11.87 11.94 -10.96
C ASN A 214 -12.74 11.37 -9.81
N SER A 215 -12.36 11.60 -8.55
CA SER A 215 -13.07 11.05 -7.40
C SER A 215 -14.52 11.58 -7.32
N PRO A 216 -15.51 10.70 -7.11
CA PRO A 216 -16.89 11.12 -6.89
C PRO A 216 -17.02 11.88 -5.55
N PRO A 217 -18.07 12.70 -5.38
CA PRO A 217 -18.26 13.52 -4.18
C PRO A 217 -18.16 12.75 -2.85
N LYS A 218 -18.70 11.52 -2.80
CA LYS A 218 -18.61 10.64 -1.61
C LYS A 218 -17.17 10.36 -1.20
N TRP A 219 -16.28 10.11 -2.15
CA TRP A 219 -14.86 9.86 -1.87
C TRP A 219 -14.10 11.14 -1.54
N ILE A 220 -14.47 12.29 -2.11
CA ILE A 220 -13.87 13.58 -1.73
C ILE A 220 -14.13 13.87 -0.25
N ALA A 221 -15.33 13.57 0.25
CA ALA A 221 -15.65 13.71 1.68
C ALA A 221 -14.78 12.77 2.56
N GLU A 222 -14.64 11.50 2.14
CA GLU A 222 -13.73 10.54 2.80
C GLU A 222 -12.29 11.07 2.86
N LEU A 223 -11.74 11.52 1.73
CA LEU A 223 -10.38 12.06 1.62
C LEU A 223 -10.15 13.30 2.50
N ARG A 224 -11.13 14.21 2.57
CA ARG A 224 -11.06 15.38 3.45
C ARG A 224 -11.05 14.98 4.93
N SER A 225 -11.91 14.04 5.33
CA SER A 225 -11.95 13.52 6.71
C SER A 225 -10.61 12.88 7.13
N ARG A 226 -9.89 12.28 6.19
CA ARG A 226 -8.57 11.68 6.44
C ARG A 226 -7.45 12.70 6.45
N THR A 227 -7.48 13.66 5.52
CA THR A 227 -6.47 14.72 5.49
C THR A 227 -6.49 15.50 6.81
N MET A 228 -7.67 15.86 7.31
CA MET A 228 -7.81 16.52 8.61
C MET A 228 -7.27 15.71 9.78
N ARG A 229 -7.36 14.37 9.72
CA ARG A 229 -6.75 13.48 10.72
C ARG A 229 -5.22 13.53 10.64
N ASN A 230 -4.64 13.48 9.44
CA ASN A 230 -3.19 13.40 9.27
C ASN A 230 -2.44 14.73 9.51
N THR A 231 -3.06 15.90 9.26
CA THR A 231 -2.45 17.21 9.58
C THR A 231 -2.46 17.55 11.07
N ARG A 232 -3.18 16.78 11.90
CA ARG A 232 -3.21 17.00 13.35
C ARG A 232 -2.16 16.17 14.11
N THR A 233 -1.46 15.26 13.43
CA THR A 233 -0.51 14.31 14.02
C THR A 233 0.97 14.57 13.67
N LEU A 234 1.26 15.55 12.81
CA LEU A 234 2.64 15.99 12.49
C LEU A 234 3.01 17.19 13.36
#